data_AF-U4VGY1-F1
#
_entry.id   AF-U4VGY1-F1
#
_cell.length_a   1.000
_cell.length_b   1.000
_cell.length_c   1.000
_cell.angle_alpha   90.00
_cell.angle_beta   90.00
_cell.angle_gamma   90.00
#
_symmetry.space_group_name_H-M   'P 1'
#
loop_
_entity.id
_entity.type
_entity.pdbx_description
1 polymer ?
#
loop_
_entity_poly.entity_id
_entity_poly.type
_entity_poly.pdbx_seq_one_letter_code
_entity_poly.pdbx_strand_id
1 'polypeptide(L)'
;MQPDILHGHGAKGGVYARLFGSVLRVLRSRVARIYSPHGGSLHFDRKTRRGGAVFLIERLLAPPLTDAVMFVSNFEKRIYEEKVGRPYGLHAVIYNGLAEDEFMTVADAAGACDFLFVGTMRELKGPDVMIRALARLRDRNQRALTATMVGDGAEKPGFIALAEELGLSGQIRFLPGMAAREAFAWGV
;
A
#
# COMPACT_ATOMS: atom_id res chain seq x y z
N MET A 1 26.26 -8.04 -15.40
CA MET A 1 26.40 -7.17 -14.21
C MET A 1 26.80 -8.03 -13.01
N GLN A 2 27.57 -7.51 -12.05
CA GLN A 2 27.98 -8.21 -10.81
C GLN A 2 27.45 -7.43 -9.59
N PRO A 3 26.16 -7.60 -9.23
CA PRO A 3 25.60 -6.87 -8.09
C PRO A 3 26.06 -7.45 -6.76
N ASP A 4 26.35 -6.58 -5.80
CA ASP A 4 26.61 -6.97 -4.41
C ASP A 4 25.30 -7.23 -3.64
N ILE A 5 24.19 -6.59 -4.06
CA ILE A 5 22.89 -6.70 -3.40
C ILE A 5 21.79 -6.88 -4.44
N LEU A 6 20.91 -7.84 -4.18
CA LEU A 6 19.61 -7.98 -4.84
C LEU A 6 18.51 -7.81 -3.79
N HIS A 7 17.76 -6.73 -3.91
CA HIS A 7 16.62 -6.42 -3.04
C HIS A 7 15.32 -6.63 -3.80
N GLY A 8 14.57 -7.67 -3.43
CA GLY A 8 13.27 -7.97 -4.00
C GLY A 8 12.14 -7.28 -3.24
N HIS A 9 11.23 -6.63 -3.97
CA HIS A 9 10.06 -5.95 -3.41
C HIS A 9 8.76 -6.63 -3.85
N GLY A 10 7.84 -6.80 -2.90
CA GLY A 10 6.57 -7.48 -3.15
C GLY A 10 6.74 -8.99 -3.37
N ALA A 11 5.63 -9.72 -3.46
CA ALA A 11 5.67 -11.18 -3.58
C ALA A 11 6.49 -11.66 -4.80
N LYS A 12 6.24 -11.09 -5.98
CA LYS A 12 6.93 -11.49 -7.23
C LYS A 12 8.39 -11.07 -7.26
N GLY A 13 8.68 -9.79 -6.96
CA GLY A 13 10.04 -9.27 -6.93
C GLY A 13 10.90 -9.98 -5.88
N GLY A 14 10.31 -10.30 -4.72
CA GLY A 14 10.93 -11.12 -3.69
C GLY A 14 11.33 -12.51 -4.19
N VAL A 15 10.46 -13.22 -4.92
CA VAL A 15 10.81 -14.53 -5.51
C VAL A 15 11.98 -14.40 -6.49
N TYR A 16 11.92 -13.44 -7.43
CA TYR A 16 12.96 -13.29 -8.44
C TYR A 16 14.32 -12.93 -7.84
N ALA A 17 14.39 -11.97 -6.91
CA ALA A 17 15.65 -11.58 -6.27
C ALA A 17 16.30 -12.75 -5.53
N ARG A 18 15.50 -13.55 -4.81
CA ARG A 18 15.98 -14.71 -4.05
C ARG A 18 16.45 -15.84 -4.96
N LEU A 19 15.69 -16.18 -6.01
CA LEU A 19 16.07 -17.24 -6.95
C LEU A 19 17.31 -16.85 -7.76
N PHE A 20 17.29 -15.70 -8.43
CA PHE A 20 18.42 -15.28 -9.27
C PHE A 20 19.67 -14.97 -8.45
N GLY A 21 19.52 -14.39 -7.26
CA GLY A 21 20.66 -14.20 -6.35
C GLY A 21 21.29 -15.52 -5.91
N SER A 22 20.48 -16.58 -5.77
CA SER A 22 20.99 -17.91 -5.44
C SER A 22 21.73 -18.56 -6.62
N VAL A 23 21.22 -18.38 -7.85
CA VAL A 23 21.94 -18.79 -9.06
C VAL A 23 23.29 -18.07 -9.17
N LEU A 24 23.32 -16.76 -8.91
CA LEU A 24 24.57 -15.98 -8.91
C LEU A 24 25.57 -16.47 -7.87
N ARG A 25 25.12 -16.90 -6.69
CA ARG A 25 26.01 -17.52 -5.68
C ARG A 25 26.59 -18.85 -6.15
N VAL A 26 25.81 -19.68 -6.83
CA VAL A 26 26.32 -20.92 -7.48
C VAL A 26 27.40 -20.56 -8.51
N LEU A 27 27.23 -19.45 -9.22
CA LEU A 27 28.23 -18.89 -10.14
C LEU A 27 29.35 -18.10 -9.44
N ARG A 28 29.56 -18.32 -8.14
CA ARG A 28 30.63 -17.73 -7.29
C ARG A 28 30.55 -16.21 -7.08
N SER A 29 29.40 -15.58 -7.33
CA SER A 29 29.15 -14.20 -6.89
C SER A 29 28.85 -14.14 -5.38
N ARG A 30 29.28 -13.06 -4.72
CA ARG A 30 29.03 -12.80 -3.28
C ARG A 30 27.80 -11.92 -3.03
N VAL A 31 26.74 -12.11 -3.83
CA VAL A 31 25.53 -11.29 -3.75
C VAL A 31 24.71 -11.55 -2.48
N ALA A 32 24.21 -10.50 -1.84
CA ALA A 32 23.23 -10.56 -0.76
C ALA A 32 21.79 -10.54 -1.31
N ARG A 33 20.90 -11.36 -0.74
CA ARG A 33 19.49 -11.48 -1.13
C ARG A 33 18.60 -10.89 -0.03
N ILE A 34 18.09 -9.69 -0.27
CA ILE A 34 17.23 -8.94 0.66
C ILE A 34 15.78 -8.98 0.16
N TYR A 35 14.83 -9.11 1.07
CA TYR A 35 13.41 -9.16 0.74
C TYR A 35 12.58 -8.16 1.56
N SER A 36 11.72 -7.38 0.87
CA SER A 36 10.66 -6.59 1.50
C SER A 36 9.27 -6.99 0.99
N PRO A 37 8.35 -7.46 1.87
CA PRO A 37 7.05 -7.94 1.43
C PRO A 37 6.11 -6.87 0.86
N HIS A 38 6.14 -5.64 1.39
CA HIS A 38 5.23 -4.52 1.04
C HIS A 38 3.74 -4.89 1.05
N GLY A 39 3.34 -5.72 2.01
CA GLY A 39 1.98 -6.27 2.11
C GLY A 39 1.64 -7.33 1.04
N GLY A 40 2.46 -7.51 0.00
CA GLY A 40 2.17 -8.32 -1.18
C GLY A 40 1.68 -9.74 -0.89
N SER A 41 2.58 -10.63 -0.44
CA SER A 41 2.20 -12.00 -0.07
C SER A 41 1.30 -12.04 1.17
N LEU A 42 1.30 -10.97 1.98
CA LEU A 42 0.59 -10.89 3.25
C LEU A 42 -0.89 -10.52 3.09
N HIS A 43 -1.31 -9.98 1.94
CA HIS A 43 -2.73 -9.69 1.65
C HIS A 43 -3.57 -10.94 1.40
N PHE A 44 -2.95 -12.10 1.15
CA PHE A 44 -3.70 -13.33 0.98
C PHE A 44 -4.27 -13.84 2.32
N ASP A 45 -5.46 -14.46 2.25
CA ASP A 45 -6.08 -15.10 3.40
C ASP A 45 -5.51 -16.52 3.57
N ARG A 46 -4.99 -16.81 4.78
CA ARG A 46 -4.45 -18.09 5.19
C ARG A 46 -5.48 -19.22 5.11
N LYS A 47 -6.78 -18.90 5.21
CA LYS A 47 -7.88 -19.87 5.08
C LYS A 47 -8.11 -20.32 3.63
N THR A 48 -7.57 -19.59 2.65
CA THR A 48 -7.71 -19.94 1.23
C THR A 48 -6.56 -20.84 0.77
N ARG A 49 -6.85 -21.78 -0.15
CA ARG A 49 -5.81 -22.64 -0.75
C ARG A 49 -4.69 -21.83 -1.41
N ARG A 50 -5.06 -20.74 -2.08
CA ARG A 50 -4.11 -19.82 -2.73
C ARG A 50 -3.22 -19.12 -1.70
N GLY A 51 -3.78 -18.63 -0.59
CA GLY A 51 -2.98 -18.04 0.49
C GLY A 51 -2.05 -19.06 1.14
N GLY A 52 -2.55 -20.26 1.43
CA GLY A 52 -1.72 -21.36 1.95
C GLY A 52 -0.50 -21.67 1.06
N ALA A 53 -0.70 -21.73 -0.26
CA ALA A 53 0.40 -21.94 -1.21
C ALA A 53 1.43 -20.80 -1.20
N VAL A 54 0.96 -19.54 -1.15
CA VAL A 54 1.85 -18.37 -1.07
C VAL A 54 2.69 -18.41 0.21
N PHE A 55 2.08 -18.70 1.36
CA PHE A 55 2.82 -18.77 2.62
C PHE A 55 3.78 -19.95 2.69
N LEU A 56 3.43 -21.09 2.07
CA LEU A 56 4.35 -22.21 1.94
C LEU A 56 5.58 -21.83 1.11
N ILE A 57 5.38 -21.17 -0.04
CA ILE A 57 6.49 -20.67 -0.87
C ILE A 57 7.36 -19.70 -0.06
N GLU A 58 6.76 -18.76 0.66
CA GLU A 58 7.54 -17.84 1.52
C GLU A 58 8.36 -18.58 2.58
N ARG A 59 7.78 -19.60 3.23
CA ARG A 59 8.49 -20.44 4.21
C ARG A 59 9.63 -21.23 3.59
N LEU A 60 9.47 -21.73 2.37
CA LEU A 60 10.52 -22.47 1.67
C LEU A 60 11.66 -21.56 1.21
N LEU A 61 11.35 -20.31 0.85
CA LEU A 61 12.34 -19.34 0.40
C LEU A 61 13.09 -18.64 1.55
N ALA A 62 12.47 -18.53 2.74
CA ALA A 62 13.03 -17.76 3.84
C ALA A 62 14.36 -18.33 4.40
N PRO A 63 14.48 -19.62 4.79
CA PRO A 63 15.73 -20.12 5.40
C PRO A 63 16.91 -20.37 4.44
N PRO A 64 16.75 -20.86 3.19
CA PRO A 64 17.88 -21.13 2.30
C PRO A 64 18.20 -19.97 1.33
N LEU A 65 17.20 -19.15 0.98
CA LEU A 65 17.31 -18.22 -0.15
C LEU A 65 17.21 -16.74 0.22
N THR A 66 17.16 -16.41 1.51
CA THR A 66 17.04 -15.04 2.00
C THR A 66 18.11 -14.76 3.04
N ASP A 67 18.87 -13.68 2.86
CA ASP A 67 19.89 -13.27 3.83
C ASP A 67 19.35 -12.21 4.81
N ALA A 68 18.40 -11.39 4.35
CA ALA A 68 17.71 -10.45 5.23
C ALA A 68 16.25 -10.15 4.81
N VAL A 69 15.39 -9.88 5.79
CA VAL A 69 14.00 -9.45 5.57
C VAL A 69 13.76 -8.07 6.17
N MET A 70 13.33 -7.11 5.34
CA MET A 70 13.08 -5.73 5.75
C MET A 70 11.58 -5.42 5.69
N PHE A 71 11.00 -5.10 6.83
CA PHE A 71 9.59 -4.75 6.98
C PHE A 71 9.39 -3.25 7.00
N VAL A 72 8.33 -2.75 6.39
CA VAL A 72 8.02 -1.30 6.39
C VAL A 72 7.25 -0.83 7.63
N SER A 73 6.77 -1.77 8.46
CA SER A 73 6.07 -1.46 9.70
C SER A 73 6.08 -2.65 10.67
N ASN A 74 5.84 -2.37 11.96
CA ASN A 74 5.60 -3.40 12.97
C ASN A 74 4.36 -4.26 12.66
N PHE A 75 3.34 -3.65 12.04
CA PHE A 75 2.15 -4.39 11.59
C PHE A 75 2.52 -5.46 10.56
N GLU A 76 3.28 -5.08 9.54
CA GLU A 76 3.72 -6.00 8.50
C GLU A 76 4.56 -7.15 9.07
N LYS A 77 5.52 -6.84 9.94
CA LYS A 77 6.35 -7.83 10.64
C LYS A 77 5.48 -8.83 11.41
N ARG A 78 4.52 -8.34 12.19
CA ARG A 78 3.61 -9.18 12.97
C ARG A 78 2.80 -10.11 12.07
N ILE A 79 2.20 -9.58 11.01
CA ILE A 79 1.40 -10.38 10.06
C ILE A 79 2.28 -11.44 9.37
N TYR A 80 3.52 -11.11 9.03
CA TYR A 80 4.48 -12.08 8.49
C TYR A 80 4.77 -13.19 9.50
N GLU A 81 5.04 -12.85 10.77
CA GLU A 81 5.31 -13.83 11.82
C GLU A 81 4.10 -14.76 12.07
N GLU A 82 2.88 -14.21 12.03
CA GLU A 82 1.64 -14.98 12.21
C GLU A 82 1.32 -15.91 11.02
N LYS A 83 1.61 -15.48 9.78
CA LYS A 83 1.22 -16.22 8.56
C LYS A 83 2.32 -17.12 8.02
N VAL A 84 3.57 -16.68 8.09
CA VAL A 84 4.75 -17.37 7.53
C VAL A 84 5.59 -17.97 8.66
N GLY A 85 5.80 -17.23 9.74
CA GLY A 85 6.67 -17.61 10.87
C GLY A 85 7.77 -16.59 11.10
N ARG A 86 8.53 -16.75 12.19
CA ARG A 86 9.64 -15.84 12.52
C ARG A 86 10.67 -15.80 11.37
N PRO A 87 11.06 -14.61 10.88
CA PRO A 87 12.10 -14.49 9.86
C PRO A 87 13.39 -15.15 10.32
N TYR A 88 14.02 -15.88 9.41
CA TYR A 88 15.34 -16.46 9.63
C TYR A 88 16.43 -15.40 9.36
N GLY A 89 17.48 -15.38 10.17
CA GLY A 89 18.60 -14.45 9.99
C GLY A 89 18.24 -12.98 10.28
N LEU A 90 18.91 -12.07 9.57
CA LEU A 90 18.78 -10.63 9.78
C LEU A 90 17.38 -10.15 9.38
N HIS A 91 16.73 -9.41 10.27
CA HIS A 91 15.48 -8.74 9.92
C HIS A 91 15.31 -7.46 10.73
N ALA A 92 14.70 -6.46 10.12
CA ALA A 92 14.45 -5.17 10.75
C ALA A 92 13.15 -4.56 10.26
N VAL A 93 12.59 -3.67 11.08
CA VAL A 93 11.55 -2.74 10.65
C VAL A 93 12.23 -1.44 10.25
N ILE A 94 12.10 -1.07 8.99
CA ILE A 94 12.62 0.16 8.40
C ILE A 94 11.42 0.93 7.88
N TYR A 95 11.03 1.98 8.60
CA TYR A 95 9.94 2.85 8.15
C TYR A 95 10.35 3.57 6.87
N ASN A 96 9.40 3.69 5.94
CA ASN A 96 9.63 4.47 4.73
C ASN A 96 9.93 5.93 5.12
N GLY A 97 11.01 6.46 4.57
CA GLY A 97 11.34 7.87 4.72
C GLY A 97 10.43 8.74 3.85
N LEU A 98 10.24 9.98 4.29
CA LEU A 98 9.71 11.08 3.50
C LEU A 98 10.80 12.16 3.47
N ALA A 99 11.00 12.78 2.31
CA ALA A 99 11.93 13.88 2.15
C ALA A 99 11.32 15.19 2.68
N GLU A 100 12.16 16.15 3.08
CA GLU A 100 11.71 17.42 3.67
C GLU A 100 10.83 18.23 2.71
N ASP A 101 11.12 18.17 1.41
CA ASP A 101 10.35 18.83 0.36
C ASP A 101 8.94 18.24 0.16
N GLU A 102 8.69 17.01 0.63
CA GLU A 102 7.37 16.39 0.64
C GLU A 102 6.44 16.96 1.74
N PHE A 103 6.99 17.65 2.74
CA PHE A 103 6.21 18.33 3.79
C PHE A 103 5.94 19.81 3.50
N MET A 104 6.46 20.32 2.38
CA MET A 104 6.25 21.72 2.00
C MET A 104 4.77 21.96 1.70
N THR A 105 4.20 22.98 2.35
CA THR A 105 2.80 23.38 2.17
C THR A 105 2.50 23.67 0.70
N VAL A 106 1.37 23.14 0.23
CA VAL A 106 0.82 23.45 -1.09
C VAL A 106 -0.25 24.50 -0.90
N ALA A 107 -0.23 25.55 -1.72
CA ALA A 107 -1.27 26.57 -1.68
C ALA A 107 -2.60 26.02 -2.19
N ASP A 108 -3.68 26.36 -1.50
CA ASP A 108 -5.02 25.91 -1.85
C ASP A 108 -5.44 26.46 -3.22
N ALA A 109 -6.06 25.60 -4.01
CA ALA A 109 -6.75 25.98 -5.22
C ALA A 109 -8.07 26.68 -4.90
N ALA A 110 -8.56 27.49 -5.83
CA ALA A 110 -9.91 28.05 -5.72
C ALA A 110 -10.95 26.90 -5.65
N GLY A 111 -11.76 26.89 -4.60
CA GLY A 111 -12.71 25.79 -4.36
C GLY A 111 -12.07 24.52 -3.79
N ALA A 112 -11.00 24.66 -3.00
CA ALA A 112 -10.54 23.60 -2.11
C ALA A 112 -11.65 23.18 -1.13
N CYS A 113 -11.67 21.90 -0.78
CA CYS A 113 -12.73 21.27 0.01
C CYS A 113 -12.30 20.99 1.46
N ASP A 114 -13.24 20.60 2.30
CA ASP A 114 -12.97 20.29 3.71
C ASP A 114 -12.20 18.97 3.91
N PHE A 115 -12.33 18.01 2.99
CA PHE A 115 -11.64 16.72 3.07
C PHE A 115 -11.08 16.24 1.74
N LEU A 116 -9.80 15.89 1.74
CA LEU A 116 -9.11 15.32 0.59
C LEU A 116 -8.81 13.83 0.79
N PHE A 117 -9.20 13.02 -0.19
CA PHE A 117 -8.71 11.65 -0.35
C PHE A 117 -7.78 11.58 -1.55
N VAL A 118 -6.58 11.02 -1.36
CA VAL A 118 -5.63 10.76 -2.45
C VAL A 118 -5.21 9.30 -2.42
N GLY A 119 -5.50 8.57 -3.49
CA GLY A 119 -5.06 7.18 -3.62
C GLY A 119 -5.87 6.37 -4.64
N THR A 120 -5.43 5.15 -4.89
CA THR A 120 -6.16 4.23 -5.78
C THR A 120 -7.56 3.96 -5.21
N MET A 121 -8.58 4.09 -6.05
CA MET A 121 -9.98 3.84 -5.69
C MET A 121 -10.24 2.35 -5.57
N ARG A 122 -10.03 1.83 -4.36
CA ARG A 122 -10.22 0.44 -3.98
C ARG A 122 -10.79 0.39 -2.56
N GLU A 123 -11.67 -0.56 -2.28
CA GLU A 123 -12.32 -0.76 -0.98
C GLU A 123 -11.28 -0.90 0.15
N LEU A 124 -10.17 -1.59 -0.10
CA LEU A 124 -9.06 -1.72 0.87
C LEU A 124 -8.45 -0.37 1.29
N LYS A 125 -8.62 0.68 0.48
CA LYS A 125 -8.15 2.05 0.78
C LYS A 125 -9.19 2.90 1.52
N GLY A 126 -10.39 2.37 1.74
CA GLY A 126 -11.47 3.02 2.50
C GLY A 126 -12.15 4.25 1.90
N PRO A 127 -12.23 4.44 0.55
CA PRO A 127 -13.02 5.55 -0.01
C PRO A 127 -14.50 5.47 0.38
N ASP A 128 -15.07 4.27 0.47
CA ASP A 128 -16.44 4.02 0.93
C ASP A 128 -16.67 4.48 2.39
N VAL A 129 -15.68 4.23 3.26
CA VAL A 129 -15.73 4.63 4.68
C VAL A 129 -15.84 6.15 4.79
N MET A 130 -15.03 6.88 4.00
CA MET A 130 -15.07 8.33 3.96
C MET A 130 -16.44 8.86 3.46
N ILE A 131 -16.95 8.31 2.35
CA ILE A 131 -18.26 8.72 1.80
C ILE A 131 -19.37 8.52 2.84
N ARG A 132 -19.40 7.35 3.50
CA ARG A 132 -20.39 7.06 4.55
C ARG A 132 -20.21 7.95 5.78
N ALA A 133 -18.98 8.33 6.12
CA ALA A 133 -18.72 9.26 7.22
C ALA A 133 -19.26 10.66 6.93
N LEU A 134 -19.07 11.17 5.70
CA LEU A 134 -19.63 12.47 5.28
C LEU A 134 -21.15 12.48 5.34
N ALA A 135 -21.81 11.42 4.86
CA ALA A 135 -23.27 11.27 4.98
C ALA A 135 -23.73 11.35 6.45
N ARG A 136 -23.07 10.59 7.33
CA ARG A 136 -23.38 10.58 8.77
C ARG A 136 -23.16 11.95 9.42
N LEU A 137 -22.13 12.69 9.03
CA LEU A 137 -21.85 14.03 9.55
C LEU A 137 -22.91 15.05 9.12
N ARG A 138 -23.32 15.01 7.85
CA ARG A 138 -24.43 15.82 7.34
C ARG A 138 -25.71 15.55 8.15
N ASP A 139 -26.05 14.28 8.33
CA ASP A 139 -27.32 13.88 8.94
C ASP A 139 -27.36 14.17 10.44
N ARG A 140 -26.24 14.03 11.16
CA ARG A 140 -26.18 14.23 12.62
C ARG A 140 -25.91 15.66 13.04
N ASN A 141 -25.03 16.36 12.31
CA ASN A 141 -24.50 17.66 12.74
C ASN A 141 -25.00 18.81 11.87
N GLN A 142 -25.84 18.54 10.86
CA GLN A 142 -26.33 19.52 9.88
C GLN A 142 -25.20 20.31 9.19
N ARG A 143 -23.99 19.75 9.13
CA ARG A 143 -22.85 20.34 8.42
C ARG A 143 -22.65 19.62 7.09
N ALA A 144 -22.86 20.33 5.99
CA ALA A 144 -22.56 19.84 4.64
C ALA A 144 -21.07 20.07 4.34
N LEU A 145 -20.23 19.11 4.74
CA LEU A 145 -18.79 19.15 4.47
C LEU A 145 -18.53 18.66 3.04
N THR A 146 -17.66 19.37 2.34
CA THR A 146 -17.26 19.05 0.98
C THR A 146 -16.03 18.16 0.96
N ALA A 147 -15.88 17.38 -0.10
CA ALA A 147 -14.72 16.53 -0.28
C ALA A 147 -14.27 16.44 -1.74
N THR A 148 -12.98 16.22 -1.93
CA THR A 148 -12.39 15.88 -3.22
C THR A 148 -11.71 14.53 -3.08
N MET A 149 -12.05 13.59 -3.97
CA MET A 149 -11.48 12.25 -4.01
C MET A 149 -10.69 12.08 -5.30
N VAL A 150 -9.37 12.03 -5.18
CA VAL A 150 -8.40 12.01 -6.28
C VAL A 150 -7.82 10.60 -6.43
N GLY A 151 -8.01 10.02 -7.61
CA GLY A 151 -7.43 8.72 -7.95
C GLY A 151 -8.30 7.88 -8.85
N ASP A 152 -7.71 6.80 -9.34
CA ASP A 152 -8.35 5.85 -10.25
C ASP A 152 -8.37 4.43 -9.69
N GLY A 153 -9.20 3.59 -10.29
CA GLY A 153 -9.39 2.20 -9.90
C GLY A 153 -10.66 1.65 -10.51
N ALA A 154 -10.70 0.34 -10.75
CA ALA A 154 -11.87 -0.33 -11.33
C ALA A 154 -13.14 -0.17 -10.48
N GLU A 155 -12.99 0.09 -9.18
CA GLU A 155 -14.08 0.24 -8.22
C GLU A 155 -14.59 1.69 -8.13
N LYS A 156 -13.94 2.66 -8.77
CA LYS A 156 -14.32 4.08 -8.78
C LYS A 156 -15.80 4.33 -9.15
N PRO A 157 -16.36 3.69 -10.19
CA PRO A 157 -17.78 3.86 -10.52
C PRO A 157 -18.71 3.47 -9.36
N GLY A 158 -18.35 2.46 -8.57
CA GLY A 158 -19.12 2.04 -7.40
C GLY A 158 -19.10 3.09 -6.29
N PHE A 159 -17.99 3.80 -6.08
CA PHE A 159 -17.92 4.88 -5.10
C PHE A 159 -18.68 6.12 -5.54
N ILE A 160 -18.71 6.43 -6.84
CA ILE A 160 -19.54 7.51 -7.39
C ILE A 160 -21.03 7.18 -7.15
N ALA A 161 -21.46 5.96 -7.50
CA ALA A 161 -22.83 5.52 -7.27
C ALA A 161 -23.21 5.54 -5.77
N LEU A 162 -22.30 5.16 -4.87
CA LEU A 162 -22.51 5.23 -3.42
C LEU A 162 -22.70 6.69 -2.95
N ALA A 163 -21.93 7.63 -3.49
CA ALA A 163 -22.09 9.05 -3.16
C ALA A 163 -23.45 9.58 -3.66
N GLU A 164 -23.89 9.16 -4.85
CA GLU A 164 -25.22 9.47 -5.39
C GLU A 164 -26.35 8.91 -4.53
N GLU A 165 -26.28 7.62 -4.18
CA GLU A 165 -27.26 6.95 -3.32
C GLU A 165 -27.42 7.65 -1.96
N LEU A 166 -26.32 8.15 -1.41
CA LEU A 166 -26.30 8.86 -0.13
C LEU A 166 -26.63 10.36 -0.27
N GLY A 167 -26.91 10.87 -1.47
CA GLY A 167 -27.26 12.27 -1.72
C GLY A 167 -26.08 13.23 -1.50
N LEU A 168 -24.86 12.80 -1.84
CA LEU A 168 -23.62 13.56 -1.66
C LEU A 168 -23.01 14.05 -2.98
N SER A 169 -23.68 13.90 -4.12
CA SER A 169 -23.16 14.29 -5.44
C SER A 169 -22.75 15.76 -5.54
N GLY A 170 -23.43 16.65 -4.81
CA GLY A 170 -23.06 18.07 -4.73
C GLY A 170 -21.96 18.40 -3.71
N GLN A 171 -21.53 17.43 -2.90
CA GLN A 171 -20.54 17.62 -1.84
C GLN A 171 -19.21 16.92 -2.17
N ILE A 172 -19.24 15.85 -2.98
CA ILE A 172 -18.05 15.07 -3.31
C ILE A 172 -17.69 15.26 -4.78
N ARG A 173 -16.50 15.80 -5.02
CA ARG A 173 -15.89 15.89 -6.34
C ARG A 173 -14.93 14.73 -6.56
N PHE A 174 -15.14 13.95 -7.62
CA PHE A 174 -14.20 12.90 -8.03
C PHE A 174 -13.29 13.41 -9.15
N LEU A 175 -11.98 13.27 -8.97
CA LEU A 175 -10.97 13.66 -9.97
C LEU A 175 -10.18 12.43 -10.45
N PRO A 176 -9.60 12.44 -11.67
CA PRO A 176 -8.67 11.40 -12.09
C PRO A 176 -7.42 11.38 -11.19
N GLY A 177 -6.65 10.30 -11.26
CA GLY A 177 -5.34 10.25 -10.63
C GLY A 177 -4.41 11.32 -11.19
N MET A 178 -3.69 12.00 -10.29
CA MET A 178 -2.70 13.02 -10.60
C MET A 178 -1.55 12.94 -9.61
N ALA A 179 -0.51 13.76 -9.80
CA ALA A 179 0.58 13.85 -8.84
C ALA A 179 0.06 14.27 -7.46
N ALA A 180 0.55 13.64 -6.39
CA ALA A 180 0.08 13.90 -5.03
C ALA A 180 0.14 15.40 -4.67
N ARG A 181 1.21 16.08 -5.08
CA ARG A 181 1.38 17.52 -4.82
C ARG A 181 0.33 18.39 -5.50
N GLU A 182 -0.14 18.02 -6.69
CA GLU A 182 -1.25 18.70 -7.36
C GLU A 182 -2.59 18.39 -6.68
N ALA A 183 -2.76 17.16 -6.20
CA ALA A 183 -3.95 16.74 -5.46
C ALA A 183 -4.11 17.52 -4.15
N PHE A 184 -3.00 17.80 -3.45
CA PHE A 184 -3.01 18.49 -2.15
C PHE A 184 -3.61 19.89 -2.21
N ALA A 185 -3.53 20.60 -3.34
CA ALA A 185 -4.14 21.91 -3.50
C ALA A 185 -5.68 21.88 -3.38
N TRP A 186 -6.31 20.71 -3.45
CA TRP A 186 -7.77 20.59 -3.44
C TRP A 186 -8.38 20.37 -2.05
N GLY A 187 -7.60 20.29 -0.98
CA GLY A 187 -8.09 20.16 0.40
C GLY A 187 -7.44 21.16 1.34
N VAL A 188 -8.21 21.65 2.32
CA VAL A 188 -7.80 22.66 3.32
C VAL A 188 -7.53 22.01 4.68
#